data_AF-A0A3B5Q408-F1
#
_entry.id   AF-A0A3B5Q408-F1
#
_cell.length_a   1.000
_cell.length_b   1.000
_cell.length_c   1.000
_cell.angle_alpha   90.00
_cell.angle_beta   90.00
_cell.angle_gamma   90.00
#
_symmetry.space_group_name_H-M   'P 1'
#
loop_
_entity.id
_entity.type
_entity.pdbx_description
1 polymer ?
#
loop_
_entity_poly.entity_id
_entity_poly.type
_entity_poly.pdbx_seq_one_letter_code
_entity_poly.pdbx_strand_id
1 'polypeptide(L)'
;TLRGPSVCHLWGAGPCTCDVTLRKSTVFVVSVDQELQEGSRGFQPSYNILPQTIESVPGVSGTNALHLVALNAPLKGDVRGIRGADFLCYQQARSVGLTATYRAFLSSHLQDLATIVRKADRNNLPVVNLRGEILFSTWTSIFSENAGVFNPLTPIYSFDGRNIMTEPAWPEKLVWHGSSKVGTRLTANYCEAWRTGDVAVTVACPRKT
;
A
#
# COMPACT_ATOMS: atom_id res chain seq x y z
N THR A 1 -6.97 16.89 30.69
CA THR A 1 -6.98 15.44 30.38
C THR A 1 -6.01 15.20 29.24
N LEU A 2 -4.87 14.59 29.53
CA LEU A 2 -3.79 14.31 28.59
C LEU A 2 -4.31 13.38 27.48
N ARG A 3 -4.46 13.89 26.25
CA ARG A 3 -4.63 13.02 25.08
C ARG A 3 -3.31 12.25 24.95
N GLY A 4 -3.34 10.94 25.23
CA GLY A 4 -2.23 10.06 24.91
C GLY A 4 -1.87 10.15 23.41
N PRO A 5 -0.70 9.63 22.99
CA PRO A 5 -0.33 9.62 21.57
C PRO A 5 -1.50 9.00 20.81
N SER A 6 -2.00 9.73 19.82
CA SER A 6 -3.00 9.16 18.91
C SER A 6 -2.39 7.90 18.31
N VAL A 7 -3.19 6.86 18.07
CA VAL A 7 -2.72 5.62 17.45
C VAL A 7 -3.59 5.38 16.24
N CYS A 8 -2.99 5.20 15.07
CA CYS A 8 -3.72 4.94 13.83
C CYS A 8 -3.80 3.44 13.55
N HIS A 9 -4.93 3.00 13.00
CA HIS A 9 -5.18 1.61 12.62
C HIS A 9 -5.41 1.51 11.12
N LEU A 10 -4.71 0.57 10.47
CA LEU A 10 -4.93 0.24 9.06
C LEU A 10 -6.31 -0.38 8.81
N TRP A 11 -6.84 -1.12 9.80
CA TRP A 11 -8.08 -1.89 9.73
C TRP A 11 -9.28 -1.11 10.28
N GLY A 12 -9.49 0.12 9.82
CA GLY A 12 -10.45 1.09 10.37
C GLY A 12 -11.75 0.48 10.95
N ALA A 13 -12.23 1.04 12.06
CA ALA A 13 -13.47 0.60 12.69
C ALA A 13 -14.69 1.06 11.86
N GLY A 14 -15.19 0.19 10.99
CA GLY A 14 -16.39 0.45 10.19
C GLY A 14 -16.74 -0.73 9.29
N PRO A 15 -18.00 -0.87 8.86
CA PRO A 15 -18.34 -1.90 7.89
C PRO A 15 -17.61 -1.61 6.58
N CYS A 16 -16.89 -2.61 6.06
CA CYS A 16 -16.30 -2.58 4.71
C CYS A 16 -17.44 -2.72 3.69
N THR A 17 -18.31 -1.72 3.57
CA THR A 17 -19.35 -1.72 2.56
C THR A 17 -18.77 -1.25 1.24
N CYS A 18 -19.22 -1.86 0.13
CA CYS A 18 -19.06 -1.30 -1.20
C CYS A 18 -20.00 -0.08 -1.41
N ASP A 19 -20.48 0.54 -0.32
CA ASP A 19 -21.30 1.76 -0.35
C ASP A 19 -20.40 2.94 -0.75
N VAL A 20 -20.16 3.00 -2.06
CA VAL A 20 -19.10 3.74 -2.76
C VAL A 20 -19.67 4.97 -3.48
N THR A 21 -20.93 5.34 -3.23
CA THR A 21 -21.54 6.48 -3.94
C THR A 21 -20.89 7.82 -3.60
N LEU A 22 -20.24 7.97 -2.43
CA LEU A 22 -19.58 9.23 -2.03
C LEU A 22 -18.16 9.11 -1.45
N ARG A 23 -17.70 7.94 -0.99
CA ARG A 23 -16.39 7.82 -0.32
C ARG A 23 -15.30 7.32 -1.26
N LYS A 24 -14.30 8.16 -1.49
CA LYS A 24 -13.02 7.75 -2.08
C LYS A 24 -12.08 7.37 -0.93
N SER A 25 -11.41 6.23 -1.03
CA SER A 25 -10.44 5.78 -0.03
C SER A 25 -9.08 5.58 -0.68
N THR A 26 -8.02 5.59 0.13
CA THR A 26 -6.66 5.40 -0.35
C THR A 26 -6.43 3.94 -0.71
N VAL A 27 -5.77 3.69 -1.84
CA VAL A 27 -5.16 2.38 -2.11
C VAL A 27 -3.69 2.50 -1.74
N PHE A 28 -3.27 1.67 -0.79
CA PHE A 28 -1.84 1.51 -0.48
C PHE A 28 -1.19 0.58 -1.49
N VAL A 29 0.13 0.68 -1.58
CA VAL A 29 0.96 0.03 -2.56
C VAL A 29 2.20 -0.47 -1.83
N VAL A 30 2.60 -1.71 -2.09
CA VAL A 30 3.77 -2.32 -1.46
C VAL A 30 4.79 -2.74 -2.52
N SER A 31 6.08 -2.49 -2.28
CA SER A 31 7.15 -3.06 -3.09
C SER A 31 7.31 -4.56 -2.78
N VAL A 32 7.29 -5.43 -3.79
CA VAL A 32 7.30 -6.90 -3.62
C VAL A 32 8.52 -7.59 -4.22
N ASP A 33 9.33 -6.85 -4.96
CA ASP A 33 10.58 -7.34 -5.53
C ASP A 33 11.62 -6.25 -5.32
N GLN A 34 12.41 -6.44 -4.28
CA GLN A 34 13.62 -5.69 -4.10
C GLN A 34 14.68 -6.50 -4.84
N GLU A 35 15.04 -6.07 -6.05
CA GLU A 35 16.29 -6.55 -6.64
C GLU A 35 17.37 -6.26 -5.60
N LEU A 36 17.93 -7.32 -5.02
CA LEU A 36 19.16 -7.22 -4.27
C LEU A 36 20.15 -6.59 -5.24
N GLN A 37 20.45 -5.31 -5.06
CA GLN A 37 21.74 -4.80 -5.50
C GLN A 37 22.78 -5.41 -4.58
N GLU A 38 23.01 -6.72 -4.75
CA GLU A 38 24.28 -7.32 -4.42
C GLU A 38 25.32 -6.48 -5.19
N GLY A 39 26.04 -5.66 -4.45
CA GLY A 39 27.21 -5.01 -5.00
C GLY A 39 28.14 -6.08 -5.53
N SER A 40 28.35 -6.11 -6.86
CA SER A 40 29.60 -6.41 -7.57
C SER A 40 29.31 -7.14 -8.88
N ARG A 41 29.53 -6.47 -10.03
CA ARG A 41 30.32 -6.95 -11.19
C ARG A 41 29.99 -6.12 -12.43
N GLY A 42 31.06 -5.63 -13.06
CA GLY A 42 30.99 -4.81 -14.25
C GLY A 42 30.31 -5.52 -15.41
N PHE A 43 29.42 -4.80 -16.07
CA PHE A 43 29.11 -4.98 -17.47
C PHE A 43 28.64 -3.61 -18.00
N GLN A 44 29.50 -2.91 -18.74
CA GLN A 44 29.06 -1.80 -19.58
C GLN A 44 28.64 -2.36 -20.94
N PRO A 45 27.42 -2.07 -21.40
CA PRO A 45 27.16 -1.85 -22.81
C PRO A 45 26.94 -0.35 -23.03
N SER A 46 27.85 0.21 -23.80
CA SER A 46 27.81 1.57 -24.32
C SER A 46 26.54 1.81 -25.14
N TYR A 47 25.63 2.66 -24.65
CA TYR A 47 24.78 3.51 -25.48
C TYR A 47 24.69 4.90 -24.85
N ASN A 48 25.30 5.87 -25.53
CA ASN A 48 25.23 7.29 -25.22
C ASN A 48 23.81 7.79 -25.45
N ILE A 49 23.04 8.05 -24.39
CA ILE A 49 21.97 9.07 -24.38
C ILE A 49 21.92 9.65 -22.96
N LEU A 50 22.19 10.95 -22.84
CA LEU A 50 21.92 11.76 -21.64
C LEU A 50 20.41 11.96 -21.51
N PRO A 51 19.84 11.66 -20.34
CA PRO A 51 18.87 12.56 -19.74
C PRO A 51 19.33 12.97 -18.34
N GLN A 52 18.96 14.20 -17.98
CA GLN A 52 19.41 14.94 -16.83
C GLN A 52 19.28 14.13 -15.52
N THR A 53 20.38 14.10 -14.77
CA THR A 53 20.46 13.65 -13.38
C THR A 53 19.42 14.38 -12.54
N ILE A 54 18.28 13.73 -12.27
CA ILE A 54 17.62 13.91 -10.99
C ILE A 54 18.52 13.18 -10.02
N GLU A 55 19.24 13.94 -9.20
CA GLU A 55 19.97 13.42 -8.05
C GLU A 55 19.05 12.43 -7.34
N SER A 56 19.47 11.16 -7.30
CA SER A 56 18.91 10.17 -6.41
C SER A 56 18.82 10.82 -5.04
N VAL A 57 17.60 11.00 -4.54
CA VAL A 57 17.35 11.49 -3.17
C VAL A 57 18.31 10.72 -2.25
N PRO A 58 19.24 11.40 -1.54
CA PRO A 58 20.20 10.69 -0.71
C PRO A 58 19.43 9.99 0.40
N GLY A 59 19.35 8.66 0.33
CA GLY A 59 18.63 7.84 1.32
C GLY A 59 17.86 6.62 0.78
N VAL A 60 17.67 6.48 -0.54
CA VAL A 60 16.87 5.36 -1.12
C VAL A 60 17.73 4.28 -1.80
N SER A 61 19.06 4.34 -1.67
CA SER A 61 19.96 3.30 -2.14
C SER A 61 20.52 2.49 -0.96
N GLY A 62 19.95 1.30 -0.71
CA GLY A 62 20.69 0.24 -0.01
C GLY A 62 20.10 -0.35 1.28
N THR A 63 18.88 -0.01 1.70
CA THR A 63 18.24 -0.70 2.84
C THR A 63 17.23 -1.73 2.35
N ASN A 64 17.47 -3.01 2.65
CA ASN A 64 16.51 -4.09 2.40
C ASN A 64 15.23 -3.81 3.22
N ALA A 65 14.16 -3.36 2.57
CA ALA A 65 12.91 -2.91 3.19
C ALA A 65 11.75 -2.95 2.19
N LEU A 66 10.53 -3.13 2.71
CA LEU A 66 9.29 -3.08 1.94
C LEU A 66 8.72 -1.66 2.02
N HIS A 67 8.70 -0.94 0.90
CA HIS A 67 8.12 0.39 0.84
C HIS A 67 6.59 0.30 0.72
N LEU A 68 5.88 0.89 1.68
CA LEU A 68 4.44 1.12 1.68
C LEU A 68 4.17 2.58 1.30
N VAL A 69 3.49 2.76 0.18
CA VAL A 69 3.25 4.05 -0.48
C VAL A 69 1.77 4.18 -0.84
N ALA A 70 1.25 5.40 -0.91
CA ALA A 70 -0.11 5.64 -1.39
C ALA A 70 -0.15 5.99 -2.87
N LEU A 71 -1.25 5.66 -3.57
CA LEU A 71 -1.51 6.29 -4.87
C LEU A 71 -1.75 7.80 -4.71
N ASN A 72 -1.51 8.57 -5.76
CA ASN A 72 -1.60 10.04 -5.80
C ASN A 72 -3.03 10.61 -5.73
N ALA A 73 -4.06 9.77 -5.64
CA ALA A 73 -5.43 10.22 -5.42
C ALA A 73 -6.24 9.13 -4.69
N PRO A 74 -7.24 9.50 -3.88
CA PRO A 74 -8.17 8.52 -3.35
C PRO A 74 -9.06 7.99 -4.49
N LEU A 75 -9.39 6.70 -4.45
CA LEU A 75 -10.10 5.99 -5.51
C LEU A 75 -11.43 5.42 -5.01
N LYS A 76 -12.36 5.26 -5.95
CA LYS A 76 -13.57 4.46 -5.76
C LYS A 76 -13.21 2.97 -5.82
N GLY A 77 -14.15 2.10 -5.42
CA GLY A 77 -13.97 0.64 -5.45
C GLY A 77 -13.76 0.06 -6.86
N ASP A 78 -14.28 0.71 -7.90
CA ASP A 78 -13.99 0.33 -9.29
C ASP A 78 -12.65 0.89 -9.76
N VAL A 79 -11.61 0.08 -9.59
CA VAL A 79 -10.26 0.33 -10.11
C VAL A 79 -9.96 -0.60 -11.29
N ARG A 80 -10.99 -1.03 -12.03
CA ARG A 80 -10.89 -1.98 -13.16
C ARG A 80 -10.28 -3.32 -12.75
N GLY A 81 -10.61 -3.76 -11.54
CA GLY A 81 -10.11 -4.97 -10.91
C GLY A 81 -8.69 -4.86 -10.40
N ILE A 82 -8.17 -5.96 -9.81
CA ILE A 82 -6.81 -6.00 -9.25
C ILE A 82 -5.72 -5.63 -10.28
N ARG A 83 -5.92 -5.99 -11.56
CA ARG A 83 -4.98 -5.65 -12.63
C ARG A 83 -4.93 -4.16 -12.91
N GLY A 84 -6.07 -3.47 -12.86
CA GLY A 84 -6.11 -2.02 -13.00
C GLY A 84 -5.46 -1.30 -11.82
N ALA A 85 -5.68 -1.81 -10.60
CA ALA A 85 -4.99 -1.33 -9.40
C ALA A 85 -3.47 -1.51 -9.50
N ASP A 86 -2.99 -2.70 -9.85
CA ASP A 86 -1.55 -2.99 -10.05
C ASP A 86 -0.96 -2.12 -11.17
N PHE A 87 -1.71 -1.86 -12.25
CA PHE A 87 -1.27 -0.97 -13.32
C PHE A 87 -1.09 0.48 -12.86
N LEU A 88 -2.01 1.00 -12.04
CA LEU A 88 -1.87 2.35 -11.45
C LEU A 88 -0.64 2.45 -10.54
N CYS A 89 -0.37 1.39 -9.76
CA CYS A 89 0.82 1.31 -8.90
C CYS A 89 2.09 1.38 -9.75
N TYR A 90 2.16 0.58 -10.81
CA TYR A 90 3.28 0.57 -11.76
C TYR A 90 3.47 1.94 -12.43
N GLN A 91 2.41 2.52 -12.97
CA GLN A 91 2.47 3.78 -13.69
C GLN A 91 2.98 4.93 -12.81
N GLN A 92 2.46 5.04 -11.58
CA GLN A 92 2.85 6.13 -10.67
C GLN A 92 4.26 5.94 -10.14
N ALA A 93 4.67 4.72 -9.79
CA ALA A 93 6.05 4.44 -9.38
C ALA A 93 7.06 4.84 -10.48
N ARG A 94 6.77 4.47 -11.74
CA ARG A 94 7.64 4.81 -12.88
C ARG A 94 7.67 6.30 -13.19
N SER A 95 6.56 7.01 -12.99
CA SER A 95 6.51 8.47 -13.19
C SER A 95 7.45 9.27 -12.28
N VAL A 96 7.87 8.67 -11.15
CA VAL A 96 8.82 9.25 -10.20
C VAL A 96 10.17 8.50 -10.17
N GLY A 97 10.44 7.68 -11.19
CA GLY A 97 11.74 7.02 -11.37
C GLY A 97 12.00 5.80 -10.48
N LEU A 98 11.00 5.29 -9.75
CA LEU A 98 11.18 4.11 -8.92
C LEU A 98 11.25 2.84 -9.77
N THR A 99 12.26 2.01 -9.50
CA THR A 99 12.56 0.82 -10.31
C THR A 99 12.01 -0.48 -9.75
N ALA A 100 11.69 -0.53 -8.45
CA ALA A 100 11.12 -1.71 -7.79
C ALA A 100 9.75 -2.10 -8.35
N THR A 101 9.37 -3.36 -8.11
CA THR A 101 8.04 -3.85 -8.47
C THR A 101 7.04 -3.52 -7.37
N TYR A 102 6.06 -2.69 -7.70
CA TYR A 102 4.99 -2.27 -6.80
C TYR A 102 3.67 -2.99 -7.11
N ARG A 103 2.97 -3.43 -6.06
CA ARG A 103 1.65 -4.08 -6.16
C ARG A 103 0.65 -3.42 -5.24
N ALA A 104 -0.62 -3.44 -5.63
CA ALA A 104 -1.69 -2.89 -4.83
C ALA A 104 -1.86 -3.67 -3.51
N PHE A 105 -2.00 -2.96 -2.40
CA PHE A 105 -2.29 -3.52 -1.07
C PHE A 105 -3.78 -3.92 -0.99
N LEU A 106 -4.18 -4.89 -1.81
CA LEU A 106 -5.57 -5.33 -1.93
C LEU A 106 -5.62 -6.85 -2.01
N SER A 107 -6.55 -7.47 -1.28
CA SER A 107 -6.93 -8.86 -1.59
C SER A 107 -7.58 -8.93 -2.97
N SER A 108 -7.41 -10.06 -3.66
CA SER A 108 -8.07 -10.33 -4.94
C SER A 108 -8.82 -11.66 -4.91
N HIS A 109 -9.44 -12.04 -6.02
CA HIS A 109 -10.19 -13.29 -6.13
C HIS A 109 -9.36 -14.53 -5.75
N LEU A 110 -8.07 -14.54 -6.13
CA LEU A 110 -7.17 -15.69 -5.99
C LEU A 110 -5.97 -15.42 -5.06
N GLN A 111 -5.90 -14.24 -4.45
CA GLN A 111 -4.76 -13.87 -3.63
C GLN A 111 -5.20 -13.15 -2.35
N ASP A 112 -4.76 -13.69 -1.22
CA ASP A 112 -4.90 -13.06 0.08
C ASP A 112 -3.86 -11.94 0.22
N LEU A 113 -4.28 -10.82 0.81
CA LEU A 113 -3.42 -9.67 1.06
C LEU A 113 -2.12 -10.06 1.79
N ALA A 114 -2.20 -10.88 2.84
CA ALA A 114 -1.02 -11.34 3.59
C ALA A 114 0.02 -12.08 2.72
N THR A 115 -0.37 -12.53 1.52
CA THR A 115 0.48 -13.33 0.63
C THR A 115 1.11 -12.54 -0.53
N ILE A 116 0.83 -11.23 -0.64
CA ILE A 116 1.37 -10.37 -1.72
C ILE A 116 2.90 -10.31 -1.68
N VAL A 117 3.48 -10.23 -0.48
CA VAL A 117 4.93 -10.24 -0.24
C VAL A 117 5.45 -11.68 -0.23
N ARG A 118 6.65 -11.90 -0.80
CA ARG A 118 7.32 -13.22 -0.85
C ARG A 118 7.53 -13.74 0.57
N LYS A 119 7.36 -15.06 0.77
CA LYS A 119 7.44 -15.69 2.10
C LYS A 119 8.76 -15.39 2.84
N ALA A 120 9.88 -15.32 2.12
CA ALA A 120 11.21 -15.05 2.67
C ALA A 120 11.33 -13.65 3.27
N ASP A 121 10.58 -12.67 2.77
CA ASP A 121 10.75 -11.27 3.16
C ASP A 121 9.83 -10.89 4.33
N ARG A 122 8.76 -11.66 4.56
CA ARG A 122 7.66 -11.27 5.47
C ARG A 122 8.09 -11.03 6.92
N ASN A 123 9.10 -11.75 7.39
CA ASN A 123 9.61 -11.67 8.76
C ASN A 123 10.97 -10.98 8.84
N ASN A 124 11.60 -10.70 7.69
CA ASN A 124 13.00 -10.29 7.62
C ASN A 124 13.16 -8.82 7.21
N LEU A 125 12.17 -8.26 6.52
CA LEU A 125 12.21 -6.89 6.03
C LEU A 125 11.24 -5.98 6.81
N PRO A 126 11.69 -4.78 7.24
CA PRO A 126 10.79 -3.79 7.80
C PRO A 126 9.89 -3.21 6.71
N VAL A 127 8.73 -2.69 7.12
CA VAL A 127 7.83 -1.94 6.25
C VAL A 127 8.03 -0.47 6.51
N VAL A 128 8.48 0.26 5.50
CA VAL A 128 8.86 1.68 5.57
C VAL A 128 7.98 2.52 4.66
N ASN A 129 7.90 3.83 4.89
CA ASN A 129 7.24 4.75 3.95
C ASN A 129 8.14 5.07 2.74
N LEU A 130 7.71 5.98 1.86
CA LEU A 130 8.47 6.40 0.68
C LEU A 130 9.87 6.96 1.01
N ARG A 131 10.07 7.50 2.21
CA ARG A 131 11.33 8.10 2.67
C ARG A 131 12.19 7.16 3.53
N GLY A 132 11.78 5.90 3.68
CA GLY A 132 12.53 4.91 4.48
C GLY A 132 12.24 4.96 5.99
N GLU A 133 11.25 5.74 6.43
CA GLU A 133 10.85 5.78 7.85
C GLU A 133 9.97 4.56 8.18
N ILE A 134 10.27 3.88 9.30
CA ILE A 134 9.59 2.63 9.68
C ILE A 134 8.12 2.90 10.03
N LEU A 135 7.23 2.17 9.36
CA LEU A 135 5.79 2.10 9.66
C LEU A 135 5.46 0.85 10.47
N PHE A 136 6.00 -0.31 10.07
CA PHE A 136 5.84 -1.58 10.75
C PHE A 136 7.16 -2.34 10.84
N SER A 137 7.35 -3.09 11.92
CA SER A 137 8.56 -3.87 12.14
C SER A 137 8.79 -4.95 11.09
N THR A 138 7.72 -5.59 10.61
CA THR A 138 7.74 -6.63 9.59
C THR A 138 6.41 -6.65 8.83
N TRP A 139 6.34 -7.37 7.71
CA TRP A 139 5.07 -7.57 7.00
C TRP A 139 4.07 -8.35 7.86
N THR A 140 4.53 -9.39 8.57
CA THR A 140 3.65 -10.24 9.40
C THR A 140 3.04 -9.45 10.55
N SER A 141 3.71 -8.41 11.09
CA SER A 141 3.16 -7.62 12.19
C SER A 141 1.96 -6.76 11.79
N ILE A 142 1.74 -6.50 10.50
CA ILE A 142 0.51 -5.84 10.01
C ILE A 142 -0.73 -6.70 10.31
N PHE A 143 -0.59 -8.03 10.32
CA PHE A 143 -1.68 -9.00 10.40
C PHE A 143 -1.75 -9.75 11.75
N SER A 144 -1.00 -9.30 12.76
CA SER A 144 -0.93 -9.93 14.09
C SER A 144 -1.94 -9.32 15.10
N GLU A 145 -1.82 -9.64 16.38
CA GLU A 145 -2.78 -9.27 17.45
C GLU A 145 -3.01 -7.75 17.57
N ASN A 146 -1.98 -6.93 17.30
CA ASN A 146 -2.07 -5.46 17.26
C ASN A 146 -2.41 -4.94 15.85
N ALA A 147 -3.06 -5.78 15.04
CA ALA A 147 -3.41 -5.62 13.63
C ALA A 147 -3.33 -4.17 13.13
N GLY A 148 -2.33 -3.89 12.29
CA GLY A 148 -2.21 -2.66 11.53
C GLY A 148 -2.09 -1.37 12.36
N VAL A 149 -1.73 -1.45 13.63
CA VAL A 149 -1.39 -0.28 14.46
C VAL A 149 -0.06 0.30 14.03
N PHE A 150 -0.02 1.60 13.74
CA PHE A 150 1.21 2.33 13.45
C PHE A 150 1.23 3.70 14.14
N ASN A 151 2.43 4.28 14.24
CA ASN A 151 2.63 5.61 14.81
C ASN A 151 2.06 6.68 13.86
N PRO A 152 1.04 7.47 14.27
CA PRO A 152 0.47 8.49 13.39
C PRO A 152 1.37 9.70 13.19
N LEU A 153 2.44 9.83 13.98
CA LEU A 153 3.47 10.84 13.74
C LEU A 153 4.36 10.48 12.55
N THR A 154 4.41 9.21 12.14
CA THR A 154 5.14 8.78 10.95
C THR A 154 4.26 9.03 9.71
N PRO A 155 4.68 9.91 8.78
CA PRO A 155 3.91 10.21 7.59
C PRO A 155 3.77 9.01 6.66
N ILE A 156 2.62 8.94 5.96
CA ILE A 156 2.46 8.07 4.79
C ILE A 156 2.46 8.97 3.57
N TYR A 157 3.37 8.70 2.64
CA TYR A 157 3.53 9.50 1.43
C TYR A 157 2.85 8.83 0.23
N SER A 158 2.28 9.65 -0.65
CA SER A 158 1.96 9.25 -2.02
C SER A 158 3.21 9.23 -2.89
N PHE A 159 3.15 8.61 -4.08
CA PHE A 159 4.29 8.58 -5.01
C PHE A 159 4.83 9.96 -5.37
N ASP A 160 3.96 10.96 -5.47
CA ASP A 160 4.34 12.36 -5.69
C ASP A 160 4.84 13.11 -4.43
N GLY A 161 5.02 12.40 -3.32
CA GLY A 161 5.70 12.91 -2.12
C GLY A 161 4.81 13.66 -1.12
N ARG A 162 3.48 13.67 -1.30
CA ARG A 162 2.53 14.33 -0.39
C ARG A 162 2.17 13.46 0.81
N ASN A 163 2.05 14.06 2.00
CA ASN A 163 1.65 13.34 3.20
C ASN A 163 0.12 13.17 3.26
N ILE A 164 -0.38 11.97 2.93
CA ILE A 164 -1.82 11.71 2.83
C ILE A 164 -2.57 11.94 4.15
N MET A 165 -1.89 11.91 5.30
CA MET A 165 -2.51 12.12 6.61
C MET A 165 -2.89 13.58 6.84
N THR A 166 -2.16 14.51 6.23
CA THR A 166 -2.39 15.96 6.36
C THR A 166 -3.00 16.60 5.13
N GLU A 167 -2.89 15.96 3.97
CA GLU A 167 -3.42 16.49 2.71
C GLU A 167 -4.96 16.56 2.68
N PRO A 168 -5.54 17.71 2.28
CA PRO A 168 -7.00 17.87 2.11
C PRO A 168 -7.58 17.00 0.98
N ALA A 169 -6.75 16.63 -0.01
CA ALA A 169 -7.16 15.77 -1.12
C ALA A 169 -7.64 14.38 -0.67
N TRP A 170 -7.28 13.96 0.56
CA TRP A 170 -7.81 12.77 1.24
C TRP A 170 -8.70 13.18 2.41
N PRO A 171 -9.96 13.56 2.18
CA PRO A 171 -10.85 13.98 3.27
C PRO A 171 -11.11 12.83 4.25
N GLU A 172 -11.19 11.61 3.73
CA GLU A 172 -11.40 10.38 4.49
C GLU A 172 -10.07 9.64 4.62
N LYS A 173 -9.57 9.44 5.85
CA LYS A 173 -8.33 8.70 6.12
C LYS A 173 -8.59 7.19 6.20
N LEU A 174 -9.26 6.68 5.17
CA LEU A 174 -9.65 5.27 5.02
C LEU A 174 -8.80 4.59 3.94
N VAL A 175 -8.62 3.29 4.08
CA VAL A 175 -7.79 2.47 3.18
C VAL A 175 -8.61 1.32 2.62
N TRP A 176 -8.57 1.11 1.30
CA TRP A 176 -9.09 -0.09 0.68
C TRP A 176 -8.13 -1.26 0.91
N HIS A 177 -8.64 -2.41 1.36
CA HIS A 177 -7.84 -3.63 1.57
C HIS A 177 -8.59 -4.94 1.26
N GLY A 178 -9.92 -4.99 1.39
CA GLY A 178 -10.75 -6.15 1.02
C GLY A 178 -10.42 -7.45 1.76
N SER A 179 -9.90 -7.35 2.98
CA SER A 179 -9.30 -8.46 3.74
C SER A 179 -9.74 -8.44 5.20
N SER A 180 -9.71 -9.59 5.88
CA SER A 180 -9.83 -9.66 7.33
C SER A 180 -8.57 -9.13 8.01
N LYS A 181 -8.59 -8.94 9.33
CA LYS A 181 -7.42 -8.49 10.12
C LYS A 181 -6.19 -9.38 9.99
N VAL A 182 -6.38 -10.66 9.67
CA VAL A 182 -5.29 -11.62 9.43
C VAL A 182 -4.85 -11.65 7.96
N GLY A 183 -5.39 -10.75 7.13
CA GLY A 183 -5.03 -10.58 5.73
C GLY A 183 -5.63 -11.61 4.78
N THR A 184 -6.62 -12.39 5.21
CA THR A 184 -7.37 -13.31 4.35
C THR A 184 -8.41 -12.56 3.54
N ARG A 185 -8.57 -12.91 2.26
CA ARG A 185 -9.54 -12.24 1.38
C ARG A 185 -10.97 -12.39 1.89
N LEU A 186 -11.74 -11.31 1.81
CA LEU A 186 -13.18 -11.34 2.05
C LEU A 186 -13.86 -11.30 0.68
N THR A 187 -14.17 -12.47 0.11
CA THR A 187 -14.76 -12.60 -1.24
C THR A 187 -16.11 -11.88 -1.39
N ALA A 188 -16.77 -11.63 -0.28
CA ALA A 188 -17.99 -10.85 -0.22
C ALA A 188 -17.74 -9.33 -0.14
N ASN A 189 -16.58 -8.89 0.35
CA ASN A 189 -16.31 -7.50 0.77
C ASN A 189 -15.05 -6.91 0.10
N TYR A 190 -14.96 -7.05 -1.22
CA TYR A 190 -13.88 -6.50 -2.05
C TYR A 190 -14.36 -5.91 -3.40
N CYS A 191 -15.58 -5.36 -3.43
CA CYS A 191 -16.15 -4.68 -4.61
C CYS A 191 -16.15 -5.53 -5.91
N GLU A 192 -16.63 -6.78 -5.85
CA GLU A 192 -16.56 -7.75 -6.97
C GLU A 192 -15.15 -7.91 -7.55
N ALA A 193 -14.18 -8.05 -6.65
CA ALA A 193 -12.75 -8.02 -6.96
C ALA A 193 -12.34 -6.71 -7.66
N TRP A 194 -12.81 -5.59 -7.11
CA TRP A 194 -12.52 -4.20 -7.47
C TRP A 194 -13.02 -3.74 -8.83
N ARG A 195 -14.13 -4.33 -9.29
CA ARG A 195 -14.76 -4.05 -10.60
C ARG A 195 -16.03 -3.23 -10.52
N THR A 196 -16.53 -2.97 -9.32
CA THR A 196 -17.75 -2.18 -9.13
C THR A 196 -17.56 -1.09 -8.09
N GLY A 197 -18.24 0.03 -8.30
CA GLY A 197 -18.43 1.09 -7.32
C GLY A 197 -19.90 1.28 -6.94
N ASP A 198 -20.76 0.32 -7.28
CA ASP A 198 -22.22 0.42 -7.13
C ASP A 198 -22.79 -0.31 -5.90
N VAL A 199 -23.96 0.19 -5.48
CA VAL A 199 -24.68 -0.06 -4.23
C VAL A 199 -25.16 -1.51 -4.02
N ALA A 200 -25.23 -2.33 -5.07
CA ALA A 200 -25.91 -3.64 -5.00
C ALA A 200 -25.12 -4.75 -4.28
N VAL A 201 -23.84 -4.53 -3.94
CA VAL A 201 -23.00 -5.54 -3.28
C VAL A 201 -22.81 -5.20 -1.80
N THR A 202 -23.92 -5.09 -1.08
CA THR A 202 -23.95 -5.21 0.39
C THR A 202 -24.01 -6.68 0.74
N VAL A 203 -22.89 -7.26 1.14
CA VAL A 203 -22.89 -8.56 1.79
C VAL A 203 -22.55 -8.34 3.25
N ALA A 204 -23.46 -8.75 4.12
CA ALA A 204 -23.40 -8.51 5.55
C ALA A 204 -22.06 -8.95 6.14
N CYS A 205 -21.38 -8.06 6.85
CA CYS A 205 -20.35 -8.46 7.80
C CYS A 205 -21.04 -9.31 8.89
N PRO A 206 -20.54 -10.50 9.25
CA PRO A 206 -21.02 -11.18 10.45
C PRO A 206 -20.80 -10.23 11.62
N ARG A 207 -21.87 -9.90 12.35
CA ARG A 207 -21.75 -9.21 13.64
C ARG A 207 -20.91 -10.10 14.53
N LYS A 208 -19.94 -9.52 15.24
CA LYS A 208 -19.42 -10.14 16.45
C LYS A 208 -20.60 -10.32 17.41
N THR A 209 -21.00 -11.57 17.64
CA THR A 209 -21.52 -11.99 18.94
C THR A 209 -20.37 -12.04 19.93
#